data_AF-A0A238VEL1-F1
#
_entry.id   AF-A0A238VEL1-F1
#
_cell.length_a   1.000
_cell.length_b   1.000
_cell.length_c   1.000
_cell.angle_alpha   90.00
_cell.angle_beta   90.00
_cell.angle_gamma   90.00
#
_symmetry.space_group_name_H-M   'P 1'
#
loop_
_entity.id
_entity.type
_entity.pdbx_description
1 polymer ?
#
loop_
_entity_poly.entity_id
_entity_poly.type
_entity_poly.pdbx_seq_one_letter_code
_entity_poly.pdbx_strand_id
1 'polypeptide(L)'
;MESQLKYKVFTREKSVDELVYNCNLWTSDFEFIKIEISFLKRLLITFPFKSSIPNLFEKLQLFVRDLEQSDTIRTTIHETINTHNQQLRNKIKLKKISYDNEYLNSFDDMAEEVLAYLEDYKKLKKKIYEYVIGMINT
;
A
#
# COMPACT_ATOMS: atom_id res chain seq x y z
N MET A 1 9.74 -32.12 10.83
CA MET A 1 9.83 -30.78 10.22
C MET A 1 8.47 -30.46 9.64
N GLU A 2 7.66 -29.69 10.36
CA GLU A 2 6.42 -29.16 9.81
C GLU A 2 6.80 -28.11 8.76
N SER A 3 6.47 -28.39 7.50
CA SER A 3 6.57 -27.37 6.45
C SER A 3 5.60 -26.26 6.80
N GLN A 4 6.11 -25.10 7.21
CA GLN A 4 5.30 -23.90 7.31
C GLN A 4 4.66 -23.67 5.94
N LEU A 5 3.33 -23.83 5.87
CA LEU A 5 2.54 -23.54 4.69
C LEU A 5 2.70 -22.04 4.40
N LYS A 6 3.67 -21.70 3.54
CA LYS A 6 3.87 -20.32 3.08
C LYS A 6 2.59 -19.91 2.34
N TYR A 7 1.97 -18.82 2.77
CA TYR A 7 0.75 -18.33 2.14
C TYR A 7 1.08 -18.00 0.68
N LYS A 8 0.45 -18.74 -0.23
CA LYS A 8 0.56 -18.46 -1.66
C LYS A 8 -0.52 -17.46 -2.02
N VAL A 9 -0.11 -16.22 -2.32
CA VAL A 9 -1.02 -15.19 -2.81
C VAL A 9 -1.71 -15.65 -4.09
N PHE A 10 -1.04 -16.49 -4.89
CA PHE A 10 -1.61 -17.10 -6.10
C PHE A 10 -1.78 -18.62 -5.96
N THR A 11 -2.99 -19.08 -6.25
CA THR A 11 -3.38 -20.51 -6.20
C THR A 11 -2.90 -21.31 -7.41
N ARG A 12 -2.40 -20.64 -8.46
CA ARG A 12 -1.81 -21.24 -9.66
C ARG A 12 -0.60 -20.43 -10.12
N GLU A 13 0.22 -21.05 -10.97
CA GLU A 13 1.25 -20.32 -11.72
C GLU A 13 0.59 -19.25 -12.59
N LYS A 14 1.12 -18.02 -12.47
CA LYS A 14 0.71 -16.87 -13.25
C LYS A 14 1.59 -16.72 -14.48
N SER A 15 1.00 -16.29 -15.59
CA SER A 15 1.78 -15.91 -16.76
C SER A 15 2.58 -14.63 -16.48
N VAL A 16 3.64 -14.40 -17.25
CA VAL A 16 4.44 -13.17 -17.14
C VAL A 16 3.57 -11.93 -17.33
N ASP A 17 2.61 -11.98 -18.26
CA ASP A 17 1.66 -10.90 -18.50
C ASP A 17 0.76 -10.64 -17.29
N GLU A 18 0.31 -11.70 -16.59
CA GLU A 18 -0.47 -11.57 -15.37
C GLU A 18 0.35 -10.95 -14.23
N LEU A 19 1.63 -11.28 -14.11
CA LEU A 19 2.52 -10.67 -13.12
C LEU A 19 2.73 -9.18 -13.42
N VAL A 20 2.97 -8.82 -14.70
CA VAL A 20 3.12 -7.42 -15.14
C VAL A 20 1.84 -6.64 -14.89
N TYR A 21 0.68 -7.24 -15.18
CA TYR A 21 -0.61 -6.64 -14.89
C TYR A 21 -0.77 -6.30 -13.42
N ASN A 22 -0.46 -7.24 -12.51
CA ASN A 22 -0.56 -6.97 -11.06
C ASN A 22 0.39 -5.86 -10.63
N CYS A 23 1.64 -5.87 -11.10
CA CYS A 23 2.57 -4.78 -10.80
C CYS A 23 2.03 -3.43 -11.24
N ASN A 24 1.49 -3.32 -12.46
CA ASN A 24 0.93 -2.06 -12.96
C ASN A 24 -0.29 -1.62 -12.13
N LEU A 25 -1.16 -2.55 -11.75
CA LEU A 25 -2.31 -2.27 -10.88
C LEU A 25 -1.85 -1.72 -9.53
N TRP A 26 -0.92 -2.40 -8.87
CA TRP A 26 -0.40 -1.96 -7.57
C TRP A 26 0.38 -0.65 -7.66
N THR A 27 1.15 -0.42 -8.73
CA THR A 27 1.76 0.90 -8.98
C THR A 27 0.70 2.00 -9.03
N SER A 28 -0.41 1.77 -9.74
CA SER A 28 -1.51 2.73 -9.82
C SER A 28 -2.15 2.99 -8.46
N ASP A 29 -2.42 1.93 -7.69
CA ASP A 29 -2.98 2.05 -6.34
C ASP A 29 -2.04 2.86 -5.42
N PHE A 30 -0.75 2.61 -5.48
CA PHE A 30 0.24 3.28 -4.63
C PHE A 30 0.46 4.75 -5.01
N GLU A 31 0.34 5.12 -6.29
CA GLU A 31 0.32 6.53 -6.70
C GLU A 31 -0.96 7.23 -6.25
N PHE A 32 -2.11 6.55 -6.31
CA PHE A 32 -3.35 7.11 -5.77
C PHE A 32 -3.24 7.34 -4.25
N ILE A 33 -2.73 6.35 -3.51
CA ILE A 33 -2.56 6.44 -2.05
C ILE A 33 -1.62 7.59 -1.67
N LYS A 34 -0.55 7.85 -2.44
CA LYS A 34 0.34 8.99 -2.22
C LYS A 34 -0.41 10.33 -2.27
N ILE A 35 -1.28 10.49 -3.27
CA ILE A 35 -2.14 11.67 -3.41
C ILE A 35 -3.12 11.75 -2.24
N GLU A 36 -3.75 10.62 -1.89
CA GLU A 36 -4.73 10.54 -0.81
C GLU A 36 -4.10 10.86 0.57
N ILE A 37 -2.91 10.35 0.88
CA ILE A 37 -2.14 10.71 2.08
C ILE A 37 -1.88 12.22 2.12
N SER A 38 -1.41 12.80 1.01
CA SER A 38 -1.14 14.24 0.93
C SER A 38 -2.40 15.07 1.17
N PHE A 39 -3.54 14.62 0.63
CA PHE A 39 -4.84 15.24 0.87
C PHE A 39 -5.26 15.14 2.33
N LEU A 40 -5.21 13.95 2.93
CA LEU A 40 -5.62 13.73 4.32
C LEU A 40 -4.77 14.54 5.30
N LYS A 41 -3.45 14.61 5.10
CA LYS A 41 -2.57 15.45 5.93
C LYS A 41 -2.99 16.92 5.86
N ARG A 42 -3.25 17.43 4.64
CA ARG A 42 -3.71 18.82 4.47
C ARG A 42 -5.06 19.06 5.13
N LEU A 43 -6.01 18.14 4.96
CA LEU A 43 -7.33 18.19 5.60
C LEU A 43 -7.20 18.30 7.14
N LEU A 44 -6.38 17.46 7.74
CA LEU A 44 -6.18 17.41 9.20
C LEU A 44 -5.45 18.62 9.79
N ILE A 45 -4.70 19.37 8.97
CA ILE A 45 -3.95 20.56 9.43
C ILE A 45 -4.73 21.85 9.16
N THR A 46 -5.51 21.91 8.08
CA THR A 46 -6.10 23.16 7.59
C THR A 46 -7.56 23.36 7.95
N PHE A 47 -8.29 22.29 8.29
CA PHE A 47 -9.72 22.42 8.53
C PHE A 47 -9.98 23.16 9.87
N PRO A 48 -10.90 24.15 9.90
CA PRO A 48 -11.21 24.92 11.10
C PRO A 48 -12.04 24.05 12.06
N PHE A 49 -11.39 23.10 12.72
CA PHE A 49 -12.02 22.22 13.69
C PHE A 49 -12.46 23.03 14.92
N LYS A 50 -13.69 22.79 15.41
CA LYS A 50 -14.24 23.49 16.59
C LYS A 50 -13.31 23.26 17.80
N SER A 51 -12.87 24.34 18.44
CA SER A 51 -11.95 24.32 19.59
C SER A 51 -12.52 23.67 20.86
N SER A 52 -13.81 23.29 20.85
CA SER A 52 -14.51 22.70 22.00
C SER A 52 -14.22 21.21 22.21
N ILE A 53 -13.41 20.57 21.36
CA ILE A 53 -13.04 19.15 21.49
C ILE A 53 -11.73 19.04 22.30
N PRO A 54 -11.75 18.44 23.51
CA PRO A 54 -10.54 18.19 24.28
C PRO A 54 -9.57 17.27 23.50
N ASN A 55 -8.27 17.56 23.59
CA ASN A 55 -7.19 16.78 22.96
C ASN A 55 -7.30 16.67 21.42
N LEU A 56 -8.05 17.58 20.79
CA LEU A 56 -8.26 17.65 19.34
C LEU A 56 -6.93 17.71 18.60
N PHE A 57 -6.08 18.66 18.97
CA PHE A 57 -4.79 18.88 18.33
C PHE A 57 -3.89 17.65 18.44
N GLU A 58 -3.79 17.04 19.62
CA GLU A 58 -2.97 15.86 19.86
C GLU A 58 -3.39 14.69 18.97
N LYS A 59 -4.70 14.41 18.89
CA LYS A 59 -5.21 13.35 18.01
C LYS A 59 -4.97 13.63 16.52
N LEU A 60 -5.12 14.87 16.07
CA LEU A 60 -4.82 15.25 14.69
C LEU A 60 -3.33 15.05 14.38
N GLN A 61 -2.43 15.44 15.29
CA GLN A 61 -1.00 15.22 15.15
C GLN A 61 -0.64 13.73 15.10
N LEU A 62 -1.30 12.89 15.91
CA LEU A 62 -1.12 11.43 15.84
C LEU A 62 -1.51 10.89 14.46
N PHE A 63 -2.65 11.30 13.90
CA PHE A 63 -3.04 10.87 12.56
C PHE A 63 -2.08 11.35 11.46
N VAL A 64 -1.56 12.58 11.57
CA VAL A 64 -0.55 13.08 10.63
C VAL A 64 0.72 12.23 10.67
N ARG A 65 1.19 11.88 11.88
CA ARG A 65 2.36 11.00 12.05
C ARG A 65 2.10 9.58 11.51
N ASP A 66 0.93 9.02 11.77
CA ASP A 66 0.57 7.68 11.27
C ASP A 66 0.50 7.67 9.74
N LEU A 67 0.02 8.76 9.11
CA LEU A 67 0.04 8.95 7.66
C LEU A 67 1.47 9.07 7.11
N GLU A 68 2.37 9.75 7.81
CA GLU A 68 3.79 9.85 7.43
C GLU A 68 4.49 8.50 7.50
N GLN A 69 4.26 7.74 8.56
CA GLN A 69 4.80 6.38 8.68
C GLN A 69 4.25 5.49 7.55
N SER A 70 2.96 5.58 7.26
CA SER A 70 2.35 4.85 6.16
C SER A 70 2.96 5.24 4.80
N ASP A 71 3.27 6.52 4.56
CA ASP A 71 3.89 6.99 3.31
C ASP A 71 5.34 6.50 3.13
N THR A 72 6.10 6.39 4.23
CA THR A 72 7.43 5.78 4.21
C THR A 72 7.34 4.32 3.78
N ILE A 73 6.46 3.53 4.41
CA ILE A 73 6.26 2.12 4.06
C ILE A 73 5.78 1.99 2.61
N ARG A 74 4.83 2.84 2.20
CA ARG A 74 4.33 2.90 0.82
C ARG A 74 5.45 3.06 -0.18
N THR A 75 6.38 3.99 0.09
CA THR A 75 7.49 4.30 -0.82
C THR A 75 8.40 3.08 -0.99
N THR A 76 8.76 2.39 0.10
CA THR A 76 9.57 1.18 0.05
C THR A 76 8.90 0.07 -0.77
N ILE A 77 7.61 -0.21 -0.53
CA ILE A 77 6.89 -1.24 -1.28
C ILE A 77 6.76 -0.84 -2.77
N HIS A 78 6.50 0.43 -3.06
CA HIS A 78 6.42 0.94 -4.43
C HIS A 78 7.74 0.72 -5.20
N GLU A 79 8.89 0.97 -4.56
CA GLU A 79 10.21 0.69 -5.14
C GLU A 79 10.41 -0.81 -5.44
N THR A 80 9.97 -1.69 -4.53
CA THR A 80 9.98 -3.14 -4.73
C THR A 80 9.11 -3.57 -5.91
N ILE A 81 7.89 -3.01 -6.04
CA ILE A 81 6.99 -3.24 -7.18
C ILE A 81 7.66 -2.83 -8.49
N ASN A 82 8.25 -1.63 -8.52
CA ASN A 82 8.92 -1.12 -9.73
C ASN A 82 10.11 -2.00 -10.13
N THR A 83 10.88 -2.48 -9.16
CA THR A 83 11.99 -3.40 -9.39
C THR A 83 11.51 -4.70 -10.02
N HIS A 84 10.46 -5.33 -9.47
CA HIS A 84 9.88 -6.54 -10.05
C HIS A 84 9.32 -6.27 -11.46
N ASN A 85 8.59 -5.18 -11.66
CA ASN A 85 8.03 -4.82 -12.98
C ASN A 85 9.13 -4.64 -14.05
N GLN A 86 10.24 -3.99 -13.70
CA GLN A 86 11.39 -3.86 -14.61
C GLN A 86 12.01 -5.22 -14.96
N GLN A 87 12.18 -6.10 -13.97
CA GLN A 87 12.67 -7.47 -14.18
C GLN A 87 11.72 -8.27 -15.09
N LEU A 88 10.40 -8.15 -14.90
CA LEU A 88 9.40 -8.79 -15.76
C LEU A 88 9.51 -8.30 -17.21
N ARG A 89 9.53 -6.98 -17.41
CA ARG A 89 9.65 -6.37 -18.75
C ARG A 89 10.93 -6.77 -19.46
N ASN A 90 12.03 -6.90 -18.74
CA ASN A 90 13.30 -7.36 -19.30
C ASN A 90 13.22 -8.82 -19.77
N LYS A 91 12.54 -9.70 -19.03
CA LYS A 91 12.35 -11.10 -19.47
C LYS A 91 11.47 -11.20 -20.71
N ILE A 92 10.40 -10.41 -20.80
CA ILE A 92 9.55 -10.31 -22.00
C ILE A 92 10.40 -9.91 -23.21
N LYS A 93 11.23 -8.86 -23.08
CA LYS A 93 12.15 -8.42 -24.14
C LYS A 93 13.11 -9.52 -24.60
N LEU A 94 13.64 -10.29 -23.64
CA LEU A 94 14.58 -11.38 -23.90
C LEU A 94 13.90 -12.69 -24.35
N LYS A 95 12.56 -12.72 -24.49
CA LYS A 95 11.76 -13.91 -24.82
C LYS A 95 12.05 -15.11 -23.89
N LYS A 96 12.40 -14.84 -22.63
CA LYS A 96 12.61 -15.91 -21.64
C LYS A 96 11.26 -16.47 -21.21
N ILE A 97 11.12 -17.79 -21.26
CA ILE A 97 9.83 -18.49 -21.17
C ILE A 97 9.42 -18.78 -19.71
N SER A 98 10.35 -18.74 -18.75
CA SER A 98 10.06 -19.08 -17.35
C SER A 98 10.84 -18.28 -16.31
N TYR A 99 10.31 -18.32 -15.08
CA TYR A 99 10.99 -17.90 -13.85
C TYR A 99 11.44 -19.12 -13.06
N ASP A 100 12.52 -18.95 -12.31
CA ASP A 100 12.86 -19.89 -11.26
C ASP A 100 11.92 -19.71 -10.07
N ASN A 101 11.91 -20.73 -9.21
CA ASN A 101 11.09 -20.72 -8.01
C ASN A 101 11.48 -19.60 -7.03
N GLU A 102 12.74 -19.17 -7.05
CA GLU A 102 13.25 -18.10 -6.20
C GLU A 102 12.58 -16.76 -6.53
N TYR A 103 12.52 -16.40 -7.81
CA TYR A 103 11.81 -15.20 -8.25
C TYR A 103 10.33 -15.26 -7.92
N LEU A 104 9.66 -16.40 -8.18
CA LEU A 104 8.24 -16.55 -7.89
C LEU A 104 7.95 -16.41 -6.39
N ASN A 105 8.81 -16.95 -5.53
CA ASN A 105 8.70 -16.78 -4.09
C ASN A 105 8.87 -15.32 -3.67
N SER A 106 9.85 -14.61 -4.23
CA SER A 106 10.06 -13.17 -3.98
C SER A 106 8.86 -12.34 -4.43
N PHE A 107 8.25 -12.71 -5.56
CA PHE A 107 7.04 -12.04 -6.05
C PHE A 107 5.86 -12.27 -5.11
N ASP A 108 5.67 -13.50 -4.62
CA ASP A 108 4.63 -13.84 -3.65
C ASP A 108 4.83 -13.07 -2.33
N ASP A 109 6.06 -12.94 -1.86
CA ASP A 109 6.39 -12.14 -0.65
C ASP A 109 6.04 -10.66 -0.84
N MET A 110 6.44 -10.07 -1.96
CA MET A 110 6.05 -8.70 -2.30
C MET A 110 4.53 -8.55 -2.41
N ALA A 111 3.84 -9.54 -2.98
CA ALA A 111 2.38 -9.49 -3.12
C ALA A 111 1.69 -9.54 -1.75
N GLU A 112 2.22 -10.31 -0.79
CA GLU A 112 1.74 -10.34 0.58
C GLU A 112 1.94 -8.99 1.28
N GLU A 113 3.12 -8.38 1.14
CA GLU A 113 3.41 -7.04 1.67
C GLU A 113 2.45 -5.98 1.12
N VAL A 114 2.18 -6.03 -0.19
CA VAL A 114 1.21 -5.12 -0.84
C VAL A 114 -0.18 -5.28 -0.23
N LEU A 115 -0.68 -6.51 -0.11
CA LEU A 115 -2.01 -6.77 0.41
C LEU A 115 -2.14 -6.35 1.88
N ALA A 116 -1.13 -6.65 2.69
CA ALA A 116 -1.08 -6.24 4.09
C ALA A 116 -1.10 -4.71 4.22
N TYR A 117 -0.28 -4.00 3.43
CA TYR A 117 -0.24 -2.55 3.42
C TYR A 117 -1.60 -1.93 3.02
N LEU A 118 -2.23 -2.44 1.96
CA LEU A 118 -3.52 -1.92 1.48
C LEU A 118 -4.61 -2.06 2.55
N GLU A 119 -4.64 -3.17 3.27
CA GLU A 119 -5.59 -3.40 4.35
C GLU A 119 -5.33 -2.49 5.55
N ASP A 120 -4.06 -2.33 5.95
CA ASP A 120 -3.71 -1.45 7.07
C ASP A 120 -3.94 0.03 6.76
N TYR A 121 -3.63 0.45 5.54
CA TYR A 121 -3.93 1.80 5.07
C TYR A 121 -5.44 2.07 5.05
N LYS A 122 -6.24 1.08 4.59
CA LYS A 122 -7.70 1.17 4.62
C LYS A 122 -8.25 1.33 6.04
N LYS A 123 -7.69 0.61 7.03
CA LYS A 123 -8.05 0.76 8.44
C LYS A 123 -7.68 2.14 8.99
N LEU A 124 -6.48 2.64 8.69
CA LEU A 124 -6.05 3.99 9.09
C LEU A 124 -6.99 5.05 8.52
N LYS A 125 -7.28 4.96 7.22
CA LYS A 125 -8.17 5.87 6.52
C LYS A 125 -9.58 5.88 7.13
N LYS A 126 -10.13 4.70 7.44
CA LYS A 126 -11.42 4.58 8.12
C LYS A 126 -11.43 5.34 9.45
N LYS A 127 -10.41 5.14 10.30
CA LYS A 127 -10.30 5.85 11.60
C LYS A 127 -10.28 7.36 11.41
N ILE A 128 -9.53 7.86 10.43
CA ILE A 128 -9.45 9.29 10.11
C ILE A 128 -10.82 9.81 9.68
N TYR A 129 -11.52 9.11 8.78
CA TYR A 129 -12.85 9.52 8.32
C TYR A 129 -13.87 9.55 9.45
N GLU A 130 -13.95 8.50 10.27
CA GLU A 130 -14.87 8.45 11.41
C GLU A 130 -14.60 9.61 12.38
N TYR A 131 -13.32 9.91 12.63
CA TYR A 131 -12.93 11.01 13.49
C TYR A 131 -13.33 12.37 12.90
N VAL A 132 -13.02 12.62 11.63
CA VAL A 132 -13.33 13.87 10.94
C VAL A 132 -14.84 14.07 10.80
N ILE A 133 -15.61 13.02 10.48
CA ILE A 133 -17.08 13.08 10.43
C ILE A 133 -17.65 13.53 11.79
N GLY A 134 -17.14 12.98 12.89
CA GLY A 134 -17.56 13.38 14.25
C GLY A 134 -17.29 14.84 14.58
N MET A 135 -16.38 15.51 13.85
CA MET A 135 -16.09 16.94 14.01
C MET A 135 -16.93 17.85 13.13
N ILE A 136 -17.36 17.33 11.99
CA ILE A 136 -18.10 18.10 10.97
C ILE A 136 -19.57 18.29 11.36
N ASN A 137 -20.03 17.78 12.52
CA ASN A 137 -21.42 17.90 12.99
C ASN A 137 -22.08 19.26 12.67
N THR A 138 -22.98 19.16 11.67
CA THR A 138 -24.15 19.99 11.36
C THR A 138 -25.00 20.25 12.57
#